data_AF-A0A7X5LMA7-F1
#
_entry.id   AF-A0A7X5LMA7-F1
#
_cell.length_a   1.000
_cell.length_b   1.000
_cell.length_c   1.000
_cell.angle_alpha   90.00
_cell.angle_beta   90.00
_cell.angle_gamma   90.00
#
_symmetry.space_group_name_H-M   'P 1'
#
loop_
_entity.id
_entity.type
_entity.pdbx_description
1 polymer ?
#
loop_
_entity_poly.entity_id
_entity_poly.type
_entity_poly.pdbx_seq_one_letter_code
_entity_poly.pdbx_strand_id
1 'polypeptide(L)'
;MQASITMADDSGRLDDKAIGQAAGTQATAKPDGVVRIGWKRDDVPVTVDGMKFPPPAGLGSWAAFKALPEGGVMVMGDTVVFEDEITPAMDAAFAHGLDITALHNHFVFDRPPVYFMHIGGHGRNAESLAEGVKAMWDAIKQVRKKHPVPQERFPGDVPDITGKYNTKTLEKILDAEGSLNGQVLKFTFGRSARMHGVEFGASMGLSTWAAFSGNEKQAVVDGDFAMTADEIQPVMRTLRQAGIHIVALHNHMTGETPSYYFLHYWGKGKPEDLAKAIRAALETQR
;
A
#
# COMPACT_ATOMS: atom_id res chain seq x y z
N MET A 1 -15.93 -9.80 -34.66
CA MET A 1 -16.35 -8.48 -34.14
C MET A 1 -15.11 -7.79 -33.63
N GLN A 2 -14.62 -6.78 -34.34
CA GLN A 2 -13.50 -5.96 -33.90
C GLN A 2 -13.97 -5.09 -32.73
N ALA A 3 -13.28 -5.18 -31.60
CA ALA A 3 -13.43 -4.23 -30.52
C ALA A 3 -12.94 -2.86 -31.02
N SER A 4 -13.83 -1.88 -31.06
CA SER A 4 -13.47 -0.50 -31.35
C SER A 4 -12.52 0.00 -30.27
N ILE A 5 -11.30 0.33 -30.67
CA ILE A 5 -10.33 1.03 -29.85
C ILE A 5 -10.82 2.47 -29.77
N THR A 6 -11.40 2.86 -28.64
CA THR A 6 -11.68 4.27 -28.37
C THR A 6 -10.34 4.97 -28.12
N MET A 7 -9.78 5.57 -29.17
CA MET A 7 -8.79 6.64 -29.00
C MET A 7 -9.52 7.83 -28.36
N ALA A 8 -8.82 8.59 -27.53
CA ALA A 8 -9.31 9.90 -27.09
C ALA A 8 -9.77 10.70 -28.32
N ASP A 9 -11.01 11.16 -28.30
CA ASP A 9 -11.54 12.14 -29.25
C ASP A 9 -10.60 13.37 -29.28
N ASP A 10 -10.43 13.98 -30.46
CA ASP A 10 -9.64 15.20 -30.73
C ASP A 10 -10.03 16.40 -29.83
N SER A 11 -11.06 16.27 -29.00
CA SER A 11 -11.46 17.21 -27.97
C SER A 11 -10.65 17.15 -26.66
N GLY A 12 -9.79 16.15 -26.46
CA GLY A 12 -9.04 15.96 -25.21
C GLY A 12 -9.93 15.59 -24.02
N ARG A 13 -11.21 15.25 -24.28
CA ARG A 13 -12.22 14.93 -23.26
C ARG A 13 -12.38 13.42 -23.14
N LEU A 14 -12.34 12.92 -21.90
CA LEU A 14 -12.51 11.49 -21.62
C LEU A 14 -13.97 11.05 -21.81
N ASP A 15 -14.18 9.83 -22.30
CA ASP A 15 -15.50 9.19 -22.39
C ASP A 15 -15.90 8.62 -21.02
N ASP A 16 -16.81 9.31 -20.33
CA ASP A 16 -17.30 8.90 -19.03
C ASP A 16 -18.15 7.64 -19.09
N LYS A 17 -18.88 7.39 -20.18
CA LYS A 17 -19.67 6.16 -20.33
C LYS A 17 -18.76 4.95 -20.47
N ALA A 18 -17.71 5.04 -21.29
CA ALA A 18 -16.74 3.97 -21.45
C ALA A 18 -16.01 3.65 -20.15
N ILE A 19 -15.52 4.69 -19.44
CA ILE A 19 -14.89 4.55 -18.11
C ILE A 19 -15.87 3.91 -17.12
N GLY A 20 -17.12 4.34 -17.08
CA GLY A 20 -18.13 3.77 -16.17
C GLY A 20 -18.44 2.30 -16.46
N GLN A 21 -18.54 1.92 -17.73
CA GLN A 21 -18.72 0.52 -18.14
C GLN A 21 -17.53 -0.34 -17.72
N ALA A 22 -16.31 0.11 -18.00
CA ALA A 22 -15.07 -0.57 -17.61
C ALA A 22 -14.93 -0.71 -16.08
N ALA A 23 -15.27 0.34 -15.34
CA ALA A 23 -15.26 0.34 -13.87
C ALA A 23 -16.40 -0.48 -13.24
N GLY A 24 -17.45 -0.79 -14.01
CA GLY A 24 -18.67 -1.41 -13.48
C GLY A 24 -19.44 -0.53 -12.49
N THR A 25 -19.32 0.79 -12.62
CA THR A 25 -20.01 1.78 -11.79
C THR A 25 -20.31 3.04 -12.60
N GLN A 26 -21.26 3.86 -12.15
CA GLN A 26 -21.57 5.11 -12.83
C GLN A 26 -20.38 6.08 -12.72
N ALA A 27 -19.94 6.61 -13.86
CA ALA A 27 -18.98 7.70 -13.92
C ALA A 27 -19.68 9.05 -14.09
N THR A 28 -18.99 10.12 -13.76
CA THR A 28 -19.48 11.49 -13.91
C THR A 28 -18.36 12.38 -14.45
N ALA A 29 -18.59 12.97 -15.62
CA ALA A 29 -17.74 14.02 -16.15
C ALA A 29 -17.88 15.32 -15.34
N LYS A 30 -16.76 16.02 -15.13
CA LYS A 30 -16.66 17.31 -14.45
C LYS A 30 -16.28 18.42 -15.44
N PRO A 31 -16.62 19.70 -15.15
CA PRO A 31 -16.33 20.81 -16.06
C PRO A 31 -14.84 21.02 -16.35
N ASP A 32 -13.95 20.55 -15.48
CA ASP A 32 -12.49 20.65 -15.60
C ASP A 32 -11.84 19.46 -16.36
N GLY A 33 -12.66 18.66 -17.05
CA GLY A 33 -12.23 17.52 -17.86
C GLY A 33 -11.95 16.24 -17.06
N VAL A 34 -12.19 16.24 -15.75
CA VAL A 34 -12.06 15.03 -14.91
C VAL A 34 -13.27 14.13 -15.09
N VAL A 35 -13.05 12.83 -15.22
CA VAL A 35 -14.11 11.82 -15.06
C VAL A 35 -13.93 11.13 -13.72
N ARG A 36 -14.98 11.06 -12.91
CA ARG A 36 -14.93 10.48 -11.57
C ARG A 36 -15.86 9.27 -11.45
N ILE A 37 -15.37 8.21 -10.82
CA ILE A 37 -16.15 7.06 -10.35
C ILE A 37 -16.12 7.01 -8.82
N GLY A 38 -17.13 6.40 -8.22
CA GLY A 38 -17.23 6.28 -6.78
C GLY A 38 -17.87 4.99 -6.32
N TRP A 39 -17.53 4.60 -5.11
CA TRP A 39 -18.15 3.51 -4.38
C TRP A 39 -18.27 3.89 -2.90
N LYS A 40 -19.49 3.92 -2.40
CA LYS A 40 -19.79 4.16 -1.00
C LYS A 40 -19.62 2.86 -0.20
N ARG A 41 -18.82 2.89 0.87
CA ARG A 41 -18.71 1.79 1.85
C ARG A 41 -19.84 1.90 2.87
N ASP A 42 -21.01 1.35 2.54
CA ASP A 42 -22.12 1.17 3.47
C ASP A 42 -22.40 -0.31 3.79
N ASP A 43 -21.54 -1.20 3.32
CA ASP A 43 -21.52 -2.63 3.57
C ASP A 43 -21.03 -3.00 4.98
N VAL A 44 -20.23 -2.13 5.62
CA VAL A 44 -19.73 -2.32 6.98
C VAL A 44 -20.14 -1.12 7.86
N PRO A 45 -20.90 -1.33 8.95
CA PRO A 45 -21.20 -0.28 9.92
C PRO A 45 -19.92 0.15 10.65
N VAL A 46 -19.61 1.44 10.59
CA VAL A 46 -18.47 2.04 11.31
C VAL A 46 -18.98 2.98 12.39
N THR A 47 -18.34 2.95 13.55
CA THR A 47 -18.46 4.00 14.56
C THR A 47 -17.15 4.76 14.68
N VAL A 48 -17.19 6.07 14.86
CA VAL A 48 -16.02 6.90 15.17
C VAL A 48 -16.37 7.72 16.40
N ASP A 49 -15.53 7.67 17.44
CA ASP A 49 -15.77 8.40 18.70
C ASP A 49 -17.18 8.13 19.28
N GLY A 50 -17.61 6.87 19.24
CA GLY A 50 -18.93 6.43 19.72
C GLY A 50 -20.13 6.82 18.83
N MET A 51 -19.93 7.66 17.80
CA MET A 51 -20.96 8.01 16.82
C MET A 51 -21.02 6.98 15.69
N LYS A 52 -22.22 6.53 15.29
CA LYS A 52 -22.39 5.82 14.01
C LYS A 52 -21.98 6.76 12.87
N PHE A 53 -20.89 6.42 12.20
CA PHE A 53 -20.27 7.29 11.21
C PHE A 53 -21.03 7.21 9.87
N PRO A 54 -21.60 8.33 9.39
CA PRO A 54 -22.38 8.30 8.15
C PRO A 54 -21.44 8.20 6.94
N PRO A 55 -21.64 7.26 6.00
CA PRO A 55 -20.69 7.06 4.91
C PRO A 55 -20.37 8.31 4.06
N PRO A 56 -21.30 9.23 3.78
CA PRO A 56 -20.97 10.48 3.07
C PRO A 56 -19.96 11.38 3.80
N ALA A 57 -19.74 11.21 5.11
CA ALA A 57 -18.78 12.00 5.88
C ALA A 57 -17.32 11.52 5.73
N GLY A 58 -17.07 10.39 5.06
CA GLY A 58 -15.69 9.94 4.83
C GLY A 58 -15.49 8.46 4.49
N LEU A 59 -16.54 7.67 4.24
CA LEU A 59 -16.44 6.25 3.84
C LEU A 59 -16.74 6.07 2.34
N GLY A 60 -16.28 7.00 1.51
CA GLY A 60 -16.45 6.94 0.06
C GLY A 60 -15.13 6.67 -0.64
N SER A 61 -15.03 5.51 -1.30
CA SER A 61 -13.95 5.23 -2.25
C SER A 61 -14.21 5.96 -3.57
N TRP A 62 -13.15 6.41 -4.23
CA TRP A 62 -13.23 7.10 -5.51
C TRP A 62 -11.97 6.93 -6.35
N ALA A 63 -12.15 7.04 -7.67
CA ALA A 63 -11.05 7.27 -8.60
C ALA A 63 -11.45 8.37 -9.59
N ALA A 64 -10.46 9.15 -10.01
CA ALA A 64 -10.62 10.27 -10.92
C ALA A 64 -9.59 10.14 -12.04
N PHE A 65 -10.06 10.32 -13.27
CA PHE A 65 -9.27 10.19 -14.49
C PHE A 65 -9.13 11.57 -15.14
N LYS A 66 -7.94 11.88 -15.65
CA LYS A 66 -7.67 13.12 -16.38
C LYS A 66 -6.74 12.86 -17.56
N ALA A 67 -7.05 13.45 -18.71
CA ALA A 67 -6.17 13.41 -19.87
C ALA A 67 -4.86 14.19 -19.58
N LEU A 68 -3.74 13.66 -20.05
CA LEU A 68 -2.44 14.32 -20.00
C LEU A 68 -2.25 15.24 -21.21
N PRO A 69 -1.60 16.41 -21.08
CA PRO A 69 -1.37 17.32 -22.20
C PRO A 69 -0.64 16.69 -23.38
N GLU A 70 0.27 15.75 -23.13
CA GLU A 70 1.09 15.06 -24.14
C GLU A 70 0.44 13.75 -24.64
N GLY A 71 -0.83 13.54 -24.29
CA GLY A 71 -1.60 12.34 -24.62
C GLY A 71 -1.46 11.24 -23.57
N GLY A 72 -2.53 10.44 -23.44
CA GLY A 72 -2.68 9.47 -22.36
C GLY A 72 -3.52 10.02 -21.22
N VAL A 73 -3.61 9.24 -20.14
CA VAL A 73 -4.53 9.44 -19.03
C VAL A 73 -3.81 9.12 -17.72
N MET A 74 -4.02 9.95 -16.71
CA MET A 74 -3.67 9.64 -15.33
C MET A 74 -4.91 9.26 -14.53
N VAL A 75 -4.73 8.39 -13.54
CA VAL A 75 -5.71 8.08 -12.51
C VAL A 75 -5.14 8.41 -11.13
N MET A 76 -5.98 8.99 -10.29
CA MET A 76 -5.74 9.12 -8.85
C MET A 76 -6.98 8.65 -8.10
N GLY A 77 -6.79 8.10 -6.91
CA GLY A 77 -7.91 7.64 -6.13
C GLY A 77 -7.60 7.50 -4.65
N ASP A 78 -8.66 7.22 -3.92
CA ASP A 78 -8.68 6.89 -2.51
C ASP A 78 -9.68 5.74 -2.35
N THR A 79 -9.22 4.63 -1.77
CA THR A 79 -10.04 3.45 -1.55
C THR A 79 -10.08 3.13 -0.06
N VAL A 80 -11.29 3.18 0.48
CA VAL A 80 -11.59 2.78 1.86
C VAL A 80 -11.47 1.26 1.97
N VAL A 81 -10.62 0.81 2.90
CA VAL A 81 -10.33 -0.59 3.18
C VAL A 81 -10.35 -0.86 4.69
N PHE A 82 -10.80 -2.04 5.08
CA PHE A 82 -10.59 -2.58 6.42
C PHE A 82 -9.29 -3.40 6.47
N GLU A 83 -8.77 -3.69 7.66
CA GLU A 83 -7.46 -4.32 7.87
C GLU A 83 -7.24 -5.59 7.02
N ASP A 84 -8.26 -6.44 6.92
CA ASP A 84 -8.23 -7.70 6.16
C ASP A 84 -8.46 -7.54 4.65
N GLU A 85 -8.79 -6.34 4.19
CA GLU A 85 -8.98 -5.98 2.79
C GLU A 85 -7.74 -5.33 2.16
N ILE A 86 -6.85 -4.74 2.98
CA ILE A 86 -5.65 -4.02 2.54
C ILE A 86 -4.85 -4.88 1.55
N THR A 87 -4.47 -6.09 1.97
CA THR A 87 -3.62 -6.96 1.15
C THR A 87 -4.30 -7.39 -0.15
N PRO A 88 -5.52 -7.95 -0.15
CA PRO A 88 -6.21 -8.31 -1.40
C PRO A 88 -6.43 -7.13 -2.36
N ALA A 89 -6.76 -5.95 -1.84
CA ALA A 89 -6.94 -4.75 -2.64
C ALA A 89 -5.62 -4.31 -3.31
N MET A 90 -4.54 -4.26 -2.52
CA MET A 90 -3.21 -3.88 -3.00
C MET A 90 -2.68 -4.85 -4.07
N ASP A 91 -2.81 -6.16 -3.83
CA ASP A 91 -2.36 -7.18 -4.78
C ASP A 91 -3.13 -7.09 -6.10
N ALA A 92 -4.44 -6.83 -6.05
CA ALA A 92 -5.25 -6.60 -7.24
C ALA A 92 -4.87 -5.30 -7.97
N ALA A 93 -4.57 -4.22 -7.25
CA ALA A 93 -4.08 -2.97 -7.85
C ALA A 93 -2.76 -3.20 -8.61
N PHE A 94 -1.79 -3.88 -7.98
CA PHE A 94 -0.51 -4.20 -8.62
C PHE A 94 -0.64 -5.11 -9.84
N ALA A 95 -1.51 -6.13 -9.77
CA ALA A 95 -1.78 -7.02 -10.90
C ALA A 95 -2.35 -6.28 -12.13
N HIS A 96 -2.96 -5.11 -11.92
CA HIS A 96 -3.51 -4.26 -12.97
C HIS A 96 -2.67 -3.01 -13.25
N GLY A 97 -1.42 -2.96 -12.77
CA GLY A 97 -0.49 -1.87 -13.07
C GLY A 97 -0.84 -0.54 -12.41
N LEU A 98 -1.69 -0.56 -11.37
CA LEU A 98 -1.90 0.61 -10.52
C LEU A 98 -0.80 0.71 -9.47
N ASP A 99 -0.51 1.93 -9.07
CA ASP A 99 0.42 2.25 -7.99
C ASP A 99 -0.32 2.50 -6.69
N ILE A 100 0.30 2.15 -5.57
CA ILE A 100 -0.17 2.56 -4.25
C ILE A 100 0.67 3.75 -3.80
N THR A 101 0.02 4.88 -3.53
CA THR A 101 0.70 6.15 -3.25
C THR A 101 0.65 6.55 -1.79
N ALA A 102 -0.28 6.00 -1.00
CA ALA A 102 -0.31 6.11 0.45
C ALA A 102 -1.21 5.02 1.07
N LEU A 103 -0.98 4.72 2.35
CA LEU A 103 -1.84 3.86 3.17
C LEU A 103 -1.84 4.40 4.60
N HIS A 104 -2.98 4.91 5.06
CA HIS A 104 -3.12 5.51 6.39
C HIS A 104 -4.58 5.52 6.85
N ASN A 105 -4.83 5.91 8.10
CA ASN A 105 -6.17 6.17 8.63
C ASN A 105 -6.52 7.67 8.53
N HIS A 106 -7.81 7.99 8.52
CA HIS A 106 -8.31 9.38 8.64
C HIS A 106 -8.84 9.68 10.05
N PHE A 107 -9.19 8.64 10.80
CA PHE A 107 -9.88 8.75 12.08
C PHE A 107 -9.13 7.97 13.15
N VAL A 108 -9.34 8.34 14.41
CA VAL A 108 -8.93 7.56 15.58
C VAL A 108 -10.18 7.16 16.35
N PHE A 109 -10.09 6.08 17.13
CA PHE A 109 -11.25 5.50 17.83
C PHE A 109 -12.38 5.05 16.90
N ASP A 110 -12.02 4.73 15.66
CA ASP A 110 -12.87 4.08 14.70
C ASP A 110 -13.00 2.58 14.98
N ARG A 111 -14.20 2.05 14.85
CA ARG A 111 -14.51 0.63 15.06
C ARG A 111 -15.47 0.14 13.96
N PRO A 112 -15.11 -0.92 13.22
CA PRO A 112 -13.74 -1.48 13.11
C PRO A 112 -12.75 -0.44 12.54
N PRO A 113 -11.42 -0.63 12.69
CA PRO A 113 -10.42 0.27 12.11
C PRO A 113 -10.58 0.41 10.59
N VAL A 114 -10.57 1.64 10.11
CA VAL A 114 -10.74 2.05 8.71
C VAL A 114 -9.45 2.67 8.20
N TYR A 115 -8.99 2.15 7.06
CA TYR A 115 -7.82 2.65 6.35
C TYR A 115 -8.21 3.16 4.97
N PHE A 116 -7.34 3.99 4.43
CA PHE A 116 -7.47 4.69 3.16
C PHE A 116 -6.23 4.38 2.35
N MET A 117 -6.44 3.68 1.24
CA MET A 117 -5.40 3.32 0.29
C MET A 117 -5.49 4.23 -0.91
N HIS A 118 -4.52 5.13 -1.04
CA HIS A 118 -4.43 5.99 -2.19
C HIS A 118 -3.79 5.25 -3.36
N ILE A 119 -4.37 5.47 -4.54
CA ILE A 119 -3.90 4.87 -5.79
C ILE A 119 -3.46 5.92 -6.79
N GLY A 120 -2.51 5.54 -7.62
CA GLY A 120 -2.06 6.29 -8.77
C GLY A 120 -1.95 5.40 -10.00
N GLY A 121 -1.73 6.02 -11.15
CA GLY A 121 -1.39 5.30 -12.37
C GLY A 121 -1.48 6.22 -13.58
N HIS A 122 -0.84 5.81 -14.66
CA HIS A 122 -0.97 6.47 -15.94
C HIS A 122 -0.89 5.46 -17.09
N GLY A 123 -1.47 5.80 -18.23
CA GLY A 123 -1.50 4.91 -19.38
C GLY A 123 -2.11 5.57 -20.60
N ARG A 124 -2.21 4.81 -21.69
CA ARG A 124 -2.82 5.31 -22.94
C ARG A 124 -4.33 5.15 -23.00
N ASN A 125 -4.89 4.30 -22.15
CA ASN A 125 -6.29 3.87 -22.20
C ASN A 125 -6.94 4.08 -20.82
N ALA A 126 -8.04 4.84 -20.77
CA ALA A 126 -8.72 5.16 -19.52
C ALA A 126 -9.51 3.96 -18.99
N GLU A 127 -10.09 3.17 -19.88
CA GLU A 127 -10.85 1.96 -19.58
C GLU A 127 -9.98 0.90 -18.90
N SER A 128 -8.73 0.69 -19.33
CA SER A 128 -7.80 -0.22 -18.66
C SER A 128 -7.45 0.22 -17.24
N LEU A 129 -7.26 1.53 -17.01
CA LEU A 129 -7.07 2.06 -15.67
C LEU A 129 -8.34 1.87 -14.81
N ALA A 130 -9.52 2.07 -15.41
CA ALA A 130 -10.81 1.86 -14.75
C ALA A 130 -11.07 0.38 -14.41
N GLU A 131 -10.65 -0.55 -15.28
CA GLU A 131 -10.65 -1.99 -15.01
C GLU A 131 -9.76 -2.35 -13.82
N GLY A 132 -8.60 -1.70 -13.68
CA GLY A 132 -7.73 -1.86 -12.52
C GLY A 132 -8.40 -1.41 -11.22
N VAL A 133 -9.07 -0.25 -11.23
CA VAL A 133 -9.84 0.24 -10.08
C VAL A 133 -10.97 -0.74 -9.74
N LYS A 134 -11.67 -1.25 -10.75
CA LYS A 134 -12.70 -2.26 -10.57
C LYS A 134 -12.15 -3.54 -9.94
N ALA A 135 -11.01 -4.05 -10.43
CA ALA A 135 -10.40 -5.27 -9.91
C ALA A 135 -10.03 -5.12 -8.43
N MET A 136 -9.46 -3.97 -8.04
CA MET A 136 -9.18 -3.62 -6.64
C MET A 136 -10.47 -3.63 -5.79
N TRP A 137 -11.52 -2.94 -6.23
CA TRP A 137 -12.78 -2.88 -5.48
C TRP A 137 -13.51 -4.22 -5.44
N ASP A 138 -13.40 -5.04 -6.47
CA ASP A 138 -13.97 -6.38 -6.48
C ASP A 138 -13.21 -7.34 -5.57
N ALA A 139 -11.88 -7.20 -5.41
CA ALA A 139 -11.13 -7.94 -4.40
C ALA A 139 -11.64 -7.65 -2.98
N ILE A 140 -11.93 -6.37 -2.68
CA ILE A 140 -12.54 -5.95 -1.42
C ILE A 140 -13.92 -6.59 -1.23
N LYS A 141 -14.79 -6.49 -2.23
CA LYS A 141 -16.13 -7.12 -2.17
C LYS A 141 -16.06 -8.64 -1.99
N GLN A 142 -15.06 -9.30 -2.59
CA GLN A 142 -14.85 -10.73 -2.41
C GLN A 142 -14.45 -11.08 -0.97
N VAL A 143 -13.58 -10.28 -0.34
CA VAL A 143 -13.26 -10.42 1.09
C VAL A 143 -14.54 -10.31 1.92
N ARG A 144 -15.37 -9.29 1.69
CA ARG A 144 -16.63 -9.10 2.44
C ARG A 144 -17.68 -10.18 2.18
N LYS A 145 -17.74 -10.73 0.96
CA LYS A 145 -18.60 -11.88 0.66
C LYS A 145 -18.18 -13.14 1.45
N LYS A 146 -16.88 -13.34 1.65
CA LYS A 146 -16.34 -14.49 2.39
C LYS A 146 -16.34 -14.26 3.91
N HIS A 147 -16.08 -13.03 4.32
CA HIS A 147 -15.96 -12.59 5.70
C HIS A 147 -16.77 -11.29 5.90
N PRO A 148 -18.07 -11.38 6.23
CA PRO A 148 -18.94 -10.20 6.35
C PRO A 148 -18.52 -9.21 7.43
N VAL A 149 -17.70 -9.64 8.39
CA VAL A 149 -17.11 -8.82 9.45
C VAL A 149 -15.59 -8.77 9.23
N PRO A 150 -14.93 -7.60 9.38
CA PRO A 150 -13.48 -7.50 9.33
C PRO A 150 -12.79 -8.44 10.31
N GLN A 151 -11.74 -9.12 9.84
CA GLN A 151 -10.89 -9.94 10.69
C GLN A 151 -9.92 -9.10 11.51
N GLU A 152 -9.53 -9.62 12.68
CA GLU A 152 -8.70 -8.90 13.66
C GLU A 152 -7.21 -9.28 13.61
N ARG A 153 -6.78 -10.09 12.62
CA ARG A 153 -5.37 -10.51 12.49
C ARG A 153 -5.00 -10.95 11.08
N PHE A 154 -3.73 -10.77 10.71
CA PHE A 154 -3.13 -11.43 9.54
C PHE A 154 -3.18 -12.97 9.67
N PRO A 155 -3.28 -13.70 8.54
CA PRO A 155 -3.24 -15.16 8.53
C PRO A 155 -1.91 -15.70 9.10
N GLY A 156 -1.90 -16.97 9.47
CA GLY A 156 -0.71 -17.66 10.01
C GLY A 156 -0.56 -17.58 11.53
N ASP A 157 0.29 -18.47 12.04
CA ASP A 157 0.48 -18.69 13.48
C ASP A 157 1.23 -17.54 14.16
N VAL A 158 0.92 -17.34 15.44
CA VAL A 158 1.63 -16.40 16.32
C VAL A 158 2.79 -17.14 16.98
N PRO A 159 4.04 -16.65 16.86
CA PRO A 159 5.19 -17.33 17.45
C PRO A 159 5.26 -17.15 18.97
N ASP A 160 5.78 -18.16 19.67
CA ASP A 160 6.34 -17.96 21.01
C ASP A 160 7.63 -17.14 20.89
N ILE A 161 7.67 -16.01 21.60
CA ILE A 161 8.83 -15.11 21.62
C ILE A 161 9.84 -15.63 22.64
N THR A 162 10.90 -16.27 22.13
CA THR A 162 11.99 -16.81 22.95
C THR A 162 13.28 -16.02 22.79
N GLY A 163 13.45 -15.31 21.67
CA GLY A 163 14.70 -14.62 21.32
C GLY A 163 15.81 -15.53 20.81
N LYS A 164 15.51 -16.81 20.59
CA LYS A 164 16.45 -17.78 20.02
C LYS A 164 16.31 -17.77 18.51
N TYR A 165 17.33 -17.28 17.81
CA TYR A 165 17.40 -17.24 16.35
C TYR A 165 18.71 -17.85 15.89
N ASN A 166 18.75 -18.30 14.64
CA ASN A 166 20.01 -18.55 13.96
C ASN A 166 20.63 -17.23 13.47
N THR A 167 21.07 -16.39 14.41
CA THR A 167 21.50 -15.00 14.16
C THR A 167 22.55 -14.91 13.06
N LYS A 168 23.56 -15.79 13.07
CA LYS A 168 24.63 -15.79 12.05
C LYS A 168 24.11 -16.07 10.64
N THR A 169 23.07 -16.90 10.51
CA THR A 169 22.42 -17.12 9.23
C THR A 169 21.62 -15.90 8.78
N LEU A 170 20.89 -15.24 9.68
CA LEU A 170 20.13 -14.03 9.35
C LEU A 170 21.05 -12.86 8.98
N GLU A 171 22.15 -12.66 9.72
CA GLU A 171 23.20 -11.68 9.40
C GLU A 171 23.76 -11.90 8.00
N LYS A 172 24.03 -13.17 7.63
CA LYS A 172 24.53 -13.51 6.30
C LYS A 172 23.50 -13.23 5.20
N ILE A 173 22.22 -13.49 5.43
CA ILE A 173 21.15 -13.25 4.44
C ILE A 173 20.95 -11.74 4.23
N LEU A 174 20.93 -10.99 5.33
CA LEU A 174 20.65 -9.56 5.31
C LEU A 174 21.89 -8.71 4.98
N ASP A 175 23.09 -9.28 5.11
CA ASP A 175 24.37 -8.58 4.95
C ASP A 175 24.51 -7.41 5.94
N ALA A 176 24.11 -7.66 7.18
CA ALA A 176 24.14 -6.69 8.26
C ALA A 176 24.33 -7.39 9.61
N GLU A 177 24.98 -6.71 10.54
CA GLU A 177 25.09 -7.17 11.92
C GLU A 177 23.74 -7.04 12.64
N GLY A 178 23.34 -8.08 13.38
CA GLY A 178 22.09 -8.10 14.13
C GLY A 178 22.30 -7.64 15.56
N SER A 179 21.42 -6.78 16.06
CA SER A 179 21.39 -6.35 17.46
C SER A 179 20.28 -7.10 18.21
N LEU A 180 20.65 -7.99 19.13
CA LEU A 180 19.69 -8.67 20.00
C LEU A 180 19.47 -7.82 21.27
N ASN A 181 18.26 -7.28 21.43
CA ASN A 181 17.85 -6.57 22.65
C ASN A 181 16.68 -7.29 23.30
N GLY A 182 16.91 -7.86 24.48
CA GLY A 182 15.97 -8.81 25.09
C GLY A 182 15.76 -10.01 24.19
N GLN A 183 14.55 -10.17 23.65
CA GLN A 183 14.18 -11.28 22.77
C GLN A 183 13.95 -10.86 21.31
N VAL A 184 14.22 -9.59 20.98
CA VAL A 184 14.02 -9.03 19.63
C VAL A 184 15.36 -8.88 18.95
N LEU A 185 15.52 -9.50 17.78
CA LEU A 185 16.72 -9.36 16.96
C LEU A 185 16.45 -8.32 15.87
N LYS A 186 17.17 -7.19 15.89
CA LYS A 186 16.96 -6.07 14.98
C LYS A 186 18.15 -5.87 14.03
N PHE A 187 17.85 -5.56 12.78
CA PHE A 187 18.78 -5.13 11.74
C PHE A 187 18.43 -3.71 11.30
N THR A 188 19.43 -2.88 11.03
CA THR A 188 19.23 -1.47 10.64
C THR A 188 20.13 -1.14 9.44
N PHE A 189 19.55 -0.51 8.43
CA PHE A 189 20.20 -0.12 7.19
C PHE A 189 20.09 1.40 7.05
N GLY A 190 21.20 2.09 7.28
CA GLY A 190 21.23 3.54 7.35
C GLY A 190 21.08 4.21 5.99
N ARG A 191 20.38 5.35 5.98
CA ARG A 191 20.23 6.25 4.83
C ARG A 191 20.67 7.65 5.25
N SER A 192 20.91 8.54 4.29
CA SER A 192 21.28 9.94 4.57
C SER A 192 20.46 10.91 3.71
N ALA A 193 20.25 12.10 4.26
CA ALA A 193 19.57 13.22 3.60
C ALA A 193 20.08 14.54 4.18
N ARG A 194 19.63 15.66 3.58
CA ARG A 194 19.89 17.00 4.11
C ARG A 194 18.60 17.70 4.53
N MET A 195 18.64 18.42 5.62
CA MET A 195 17.57 19.31 6.08
C MET A 195 18.19 20.54 6.75
N HIS A 196 17.65 21.73 6.51
CA HIS A 196 18.22 23.00 7.01
C HIS A 196 19.73 23.20 6.69
N GLY A 197 20.20 22.67 5.56
CA GLY A 197 21.61 22.74 5.15
C GLY A 197 22.54 21.72 5.83
N VAL A 198 22.04 20.92 6.78
CA VAL A 198 22.80 19.93 7.56
C VAL A 198 22.49 18.52 7.09
N GLU A 199 23.51 17.66 7.03
CA GLU A 199 23.35 16.23 6.76
C GLU A 199 22.91 15.48 8.01
N PHE A 200 21.97 14.54 7.86
CA PHE A 200 21.53 13.64 8.92
C PHE A 200 21.31 12.23 8.37
N GLY A 201 21.22 11.24 9.26
CA GLY A 201 21.06 9.83 8.86
C GLY A 201 20.42 8.94 9.93
N ALA A 202 20.81 7.67 9.95
CA ALA A 202 20.18 6.61 10.73
C ALA A 202 19.98 6.92 12.23
N SER A 203 20.93 7.58 12.89
CA SER A 203 20.81 7.94 14.31
C SER A 203 19.69 8.95 14.60
N MET A 204 19.21 9.66 13.57
CA MET A 204 18.06 10.57 13.62
C MET A 204 16.79 9.94 13.03
N GLY A 205 16.77 8.62 12.81
CA GLY A 205 15.59 7.89 12.35
C GLY A 205 15.49 7.69 10.84
N LEU A 206 16.51 8.09 10.05
CA LEU A 206 16.52 7.85 8.61
C LEU A 206 17.19 6.51 8.28
N SER A 207 16.41 5.44 8.40
CA SER A 207 16.87 4.06 8.16
C SER A 207 15.72 3.18 7.71
N THR A 208 16.05 2.10 6.98
CA THR A 208 15.22 0.91 6.89
C THR A 208 15.59 0.00 8.07
N TRP A 209 14.63 -0.61 8.76
CA TRP A 209 14.93 -1.64 9.78
C TRP A 209 14.01 -2.85 9.70
N ALA A 210 14.50 -3.97 10.25
CA ALA A 210 13.78 -5.23 10.38
C ALA A 210 13.99 -5.79 11.78
N ALA A 211 12.90 -5.99 12.53
CA ALA A 211 12.92 -6.57 13.86
C ALA A 211 12.22 -7.93 13.84
N PHE A 212 12.91 -8.95 14.35
CA PHE A 212 12.42 -10.31 14.44
C PHE A 212 11.99 -10.60 15.88
N SER A 213 10.74 -11.07 16.02
CA SER A 213 10.14 -11.49 17.29
C SER A 213 9.61 -12.92 17.18
N GLY A 214 10.23 -13.87 17.90
CA GLY A 214 9.85 -15.28 17.85
C GLY A 214 10.95 -16.24 18.31
N ASN A 215 11.15 -17.30 17.53
CA ASN A 215 12.12 -18.38 17.75
C ASN A 215 12.70 -18.88 16.41
N GLU A 216 13.57 -19.90 16.47
CA GLU A 216 14.29 -20.45 15.31
C GLU A 216 13.37 -21.00 14.21
N LYS A 217 12.13 -21.39 14.53
CA LYS A 217 11.21 -22.04 13.58
C LYS A 217 10.13 -21.10 13.06
N GLN A 218 9.75 -20.11 13.86
CA GLN A 218 8.67 -19.19 13.54
C GLN A 218 8.94 -17.84 14.19
N ALA A 219 8.78 -16.78 13.40
CA ALA A 219 8.89 -15.41 13.85
C ALA A 219 7.86 -14.52 13.15
N VAL A 220 7.67 -13.36 13.74
CA VAL A 220 7.20 -12.16 13.06
C VAL A 220 8.42 -11.36 12.63
N VAL A 221 8.34 -10.72 11.47
CA VAL A 221 9.20 -9.58 11.14
C VAL A 221 8.34 -8.32 11.01
N ASP A 222 8.67 -7.28 11.75
CA ASP A 222 8.11 -5.94 11.61
C ASP A 222 9.23 -4.95 11.31
N GLY A 223 8.89 -3.82 10.70
CA GLY A 223 9.91 -2.91 10.21
C GLY A 223 9.40 -1.66 9.54
N ASP A 224 10.37 -0.87 9.10
CA ASP A 224 10.15 0.19 8.13
C ASP A 224 11.14 0.09 6.96
N PHE A 225 10.74 0.67 5.83
CA PHE A 225 11.62 0.98 4.70
C PHE A 225 11.67 2.50 4.52
N ALA A 226 12.86 3.09 4.51
CA ALA A 226 13.09 4.49 4.17
C ALA A 226 13.47 4.62 2.69
N MET A 227 12.53 5.12 1.88
CA MET A 227 12.56 5.07 0.41
C MET A 227 12.53 6.46 -0.22
N THR A 228 13.19 6.63 -1.36
CA THR A 228 12.88 7.74 -2.27
C THR A 228 11.61 7.43 -3.07
N ALA A 229 11.05 8.42 -3.78
CA ALA A 229 9.80 8.24 -4.52
C ALA A 229 9.84 7.07 -5.53
N ASP A 230 10.95 6.94 -6.27
CA ASP A 230 11.10 5.92 -7.33
C ASP A 230 11.27 4.50 -6.77
N GLU A 231 11.63 4.38 -5.49
CA GLU A 231 11.84 3.10 -4.82
C GLU A 231 10.55 2.50 -4.23
N ILE A 232 9.49 3.30 -4.06
CA ILE A 232 8.25 2.87 -3.39
C ILE A 232 7.63 1.66 -4.10
N GLN A 233 7.39 1.78 -5.40
CA GLN A 233 6.65 0.76 -6.16
C GLN A 233 7.41 -0.57 -6.29
N PRO A 234 8.74 -0.59 -6.59
CA PRO A 234 9.54 -1.81 -6.57
C PRO A 234 9.59 -2.52 -5.21
N VAL A 235 9.80 -1.77 -4.12
CA VAL A 235 9.87 -2.34 -2.77
C VAL A 235 8.53 -2.97 -2.38
N MET A 236 7.42 -2.24 -2.54
CA MET A 236 6.09 -2.74 -2.20
C MET A 236 5.74 -4.02 -2.96
N ARG A 237 6.00 -4.06 -4.28
CA ARG A 237 5.73 -5.25 -5.10
C ARG A 237 6.56 -6.44 -4.65
N THR A 238 7.83 -6.22 -4.35
CA THR A 238 8.73 -7.29 -3.90
C THR A 238 8.31 -7.85 -2.55
N LEU A 239 7.96 -6.98 -1.59
CA LEU A 239 7.42 -7.39 -0.29
C LEU A 239 6.13 -8.19 -0.45
N ARG A 240 5.18 -7.71 -1.26
CA ARG A 240 3.91 -8.40 -1.50
C ARG A 240 4.08 -9.75 -2.18
N GLN A 241 4.94 -9.85 -3.20
CA GLN A 241 5.28 -11.12 -3.86
C GLN A 241 5.91 -12.14 -2.90
N ALA A 242 6.66 -11.66 -1.90
CA ALA A 242 7.24 -12.49 -0.85
C ALA A 242 6.27 -12.78 0.33
N GLY A 243 5.02 -12.33 0.24
CA GLY A 243 4.01 -12.56 1.29
C GLY A 243 4.11 -11.63 2.50
N ILE A 244 4.92 -10.57 2.44
CA ILE A 244 5.03 -9.57 3.51
C ILE A 244 3.93 -8.53 3.36
N HIS A 245 3.13 -8.32 4.41
CA HIS A 245 2.02 -7.38 4.40
C HIS A 245 2.52 -5.94 4.54
N ILE A 246 1.97 -5.02 3.76
CA ILE A 246 2.18 -3.58 3.94
C ILE A 246 1.11 -3.07 4.90
N VAL A 247 1.52 -2.32 5.92
CA VAL A 247 0.61 -1.83 6.98
C VAL A 247 0.45 -0.32 6.98
N ALA A 248 1.42 0.43 6.46
CA ALA A 248 1.33 1.87 6.26
C ALA A 248 2.29 2.35 5.16
N LEU A 249 1.96 3.49 4.55
CA LEU A 249 2.84 4.25 3.67
C LEU A 249 2.59 5.75 3.90
N HIS A 250 3.59 6.44 4.46
CA HIS A 250 3.51 7.85 4.87
C HIS A 250 4.91 8.48 4.93
N ASN A 251 5.03 9.75 5.32
CA ASN A 251 6.32 10.42 5.51
C ASN A 251 6.55 10.73 7.00
N HIS A 252 7.78 10.58 7.48
CA HIS A 252 8.15 10.97 8.86
C HIS A 252 8.61 12.43 8.94
N MET A 253 9.08 12.99 7.82
CA MET A 253 9.68 14.31 7.75
C MET A 253 9.07 15.15 6.63
N THR A 254 9.28 16.46 6.73
CA THR A 254 8.93 17.43 5.68
C THR A 254 10.08 18.42 5.49
N GLY A 255 10.55 18.59 4.26
CA GLY A 255 11.59 19.57 3.91
C GLY A 255 13.00 18.99 3.79
N GLU A 256 13.15 17.68 3.88
CA GLU A 256 14.38 16.96 3.57
C GLU A 256 14.64 16.85 2.06
N THR A 257 15.91 16.68 1.68
CA THR A 257 16.32 16.45 0.28
C THR A 257 17.32 15.30 0.21
N PRO A 258 17.07 14.26 -0.63
CA PRO A 258 15.81 14.02 -1.36
C PRO A 258 14.66 13.74 -0.39
N SER A 259 13.40 13.86 -0.84
CA SER A 259 12.24 13.49 -0.02
C SER A 259 12.21 12.00 0.25
N TYR A 260 11.83 11.63 1.47
CA TYR A 260 11.74 10.24 1.92
C TYR A 260 10.33 9.84 2.31
N TYR A 261 9.99 8.62 1.91
CA TYR A 261 8.74 7.94 2.19
C TYR A 261 9.03 6.70 3.03
N PHE A 262 8.16 6.45 3.98
CA PHE A 262 8.29 5.38 4.96
C PHE A 262 7.14 4.40 4.77
N LEU A 263 7.52 3.15 4.58
CA LEU A 263 6.60 2.03 4.51
C LEU A 263 6.79 1.19 5.75
N HIS A 264 5.70 0.85 6.44
CA HIS A 264 5.73 -0.15 7.50
C HIS A 264 5.19 -1.47 6.99
N TYR A 265 5.72 -2.56 7.53
CA TYR A 265 5.35 -3.90 7.10
C TYR A 265 5.24 -4.90 8.25
N TRP A 266 4.57 -6.02 7.97
CA TRP A 266 4.40 -7.14 8.88
C TRP A 266 4.48 -8.46 8.13
N GLY A 267 5.34 -9.36 8.55
CA GLY A 267 5.48 -10.72 8.01
C GLY A 267 5.40 -11.77 9.11
N LYS A 268 4.92 -12.97 8.78
CA LYS A 268 4.93 -14.14 9.65
C LYS A 268 5.51 -15.34 8.92
N GLY A 269 6.38 -16.11 9.57
CA GLY A 269 6.96 -17.29 8.96
C GLY A 269 8.30 -17.68 9.57
N LYS A 270 9.05 -18.52 8.84
CA LYS A 270 10.40 -18.91 9.22
C LYS A 270 11.34 -17.70 9.17
N PRO A 271 12.19 -17.47 10.19
CA PRO A 271 13.08 -16.32 10.22
C PRO A 271 13.94 -16.15 8.96
N GLU A 272 14.47 -17.24 8.39
CA GLU A 272 15.32 -17.19 7.20
C GLU A 272 14.56 -16.82 5.93
N ASP A 273 13.30 -17.24 5.80
CA ASP A 273 12.48 -16.90 4.64
C ASP A 273 12.02 -15.44 4.72
N LEU A 274 11.67 -14.98 5.92
CA LEU A 274 11.42 -13.57 6.19
C LEU A 274 12.65 -12.70 5.89
N ALA A 275 13.83 -13.10 6.33
CA ALA A 275 15.08 -12.38 6.04
C ALA A 275 15.37 -12.30 4.52
N LYS A 276 15.12 -13.38 3.76
CA LYS A 276 15.27 -13.37 2.30
C LYS A 276 14.28 -12.42 1.64
N ALA A 277 13.04 -12.35 2.14
CA ALA A 277 12.03 -11.42 1.63
C ALA A 277 12.47 -9.95 1.82
N ILE A 278 12.97 -9.61 3.02
CA ILE A 278 13.49 -8.27 3.31
C ILE A 278 14.73 -7.97 2.46
N ARG A 279 15.65 -8.93 2.32
CA ARG A 279 16.82 -8.78 1.44
C ARG A 279 16.44 -8.49 0.00
N ALA A 280 15.48 -9.24 -0.55
CA ALA A 280 15.01 -9.03 -1.92
C ALA A 280 14.43 -7.62 -2.10
N ALA A 281 13.66 -7.13 -1.13
CA ALA A 281 13.13 -5.78 -1.17
C ALA A 281 14.24 -4.70 -1.07
N LEU A 282 15.23 -4.88 -0.20
CA LEU A 282 16.41 -4.00 -0.10
C LEU A 282 17.15 -3.89 -1.45
N GLU A 283 17.27 -4.98 -2.21
CA GLU A 283 17.96 -5.00 -3.51
C GLU A 283 17.24 -4.22 -4.61
N THR A 284 15.98 -3.84 -4.38
CA THR A 284 15.19 -2.96 -5.26
C THR A 284 15.26 -1.48 -4.90
N GLN A 285 15.83 -1.12 -3.74
CA GLN A 285 16.12 0.28 -3.40
C GLN A 285 17.39 0.74 -4.13
N ARG A 286 17.24 1.21 -5.37
CA ARG A 286 18.35 1.64 -6.24
C ARG A 286 18.20 3.08 -6.69
#